data_AF-A0A4U0YUT5-F1
#
_entry.id   AF-A0A4U0YUT5-F1
#
_cell.length_a   1.000
_cell.length_b   1.000
_cell.length_c   1.000
_cell.angle_alpha   90.00
_cell.angle_beta   90.00
_cell.angle_gamma   90.00
#
_symmetry.space_group_name_H-M   'P 1'
#
loop_
_entity.id
_entity.type
_entity.pdbx_description
1 polymer ?
#
loop_
_entity_poly.entity_id
_entity_poly.type
_entity_poly.pdbx_seq_one_letter_code
_entity_poly.pdbx_strand_id
1 'polypeptide(L)'
;MRRGVLSCLIVLLWALPQAGAAAATDRQAMQGWYRLVLELVRHTPTYSPPVASRAFAYLGVTGYEALASGDPALRSLSGQLTDLDPLPAREPGLAYDDEAVVQAALARSVAVFFENTGPT
;
A
#
# COMPACT_ATOMS: atom_id res chain seq x y z
N MET A 1 8.50 40.51 26.43
CA MET A 1 9.35 39.39 25.96
C MET A 1 8.68 38.00 26.00
N ARG A 2 7.69 37.73 26.87
CA ARG A 2 7.04 36.39 26.99
C ARG A 2 6.05 35.99 25.88
N ARG A 3 5.48 36.93 25.11
CA ARG A 3 4.45 36.64 24.08
C ARG A 3 5.02 36.07 22.77
N GLY A 4 6.28 36.40 22.43
CA GLY A 4 6.95 35.86 21.24
C GLY A 4 7.31 34.38 21.37
N VAL A 5 7.67 33.94 22.58
CA VAL A 5 8.03 32.53 22.86
C VAL A 5 6.82 31.60 22.70
N LEU A 6 5.63 32.02 23.16
CA LEU A 6 4.40 31.24 22.98
C LEU A 6 3.99 31.10 21.50
N SER A 7 4.16 32.17 20.72
CA SER A 7 3.80 32.14 19.29
C SER A 7 4.75 31.24 18.49
N CYS A 8 6.05 31.20 18.85
CA CYS A 8 7.02 30.31 18.24
C CYS A 8 6.75 28.83 18.57
N LEU A 9 6.30 28.53 19.80
CA LEU A 9 5.97 27.17 20.24
C LEU A 9 4.72 26.59 19.55
N ILE A 10 3.72 27.43 19.25
CA ILE A 10 2.50 27.01 18.54
C ILE A 10 2.80 26.69 17.07
N VAL A 11 3.66 27.48 16.43
CA VAL A 11 4.12 27.23 15.06
C VAL A 11 4.97 25.95 14.98
N LEU A 12 5.81 25.69 15.99
CA LEU A 12 6.58 24.46 16.07
C LEU A 12 5.71 23.20 16.25
N LEU A 13 4.56 23.33 16.95
CA LEU A 13 3.64 22.23 17.20
C LEU A 13 2.82 21.84 15.96
N TRP A 14 2.57 22.78 15.05
CA TRP A 14 1.89 22.53 13.77
C TRP A 14 2.80 21.90 12.70
N ALA A 15 4.12 22.06 12.84
CA ALA A 15 5.11 21.52 11.91
C ALA A 15 5.53 20.07 12.22
N LEU A 16 5.01 19.47 13.29
CA LEU A 16 5.26 18.06 13.60
C LEU A 16 4.54 17.18 12.56
N PRO A 17 5.27 16.31 11.84
CA PRO A 17 4.63 15.36 10.93
C PRO A 17 3.70 14.45 11.75
N GLN A 18 2.42 14.45 11.39
CA GLN A 18 1.40 13.64 12.05
C GLN A 18 1.55 12.18 11.59
N ALA A 19 2.47 11.43 12.20
CA ALA A 19 2.70 10.01 11.88
C ALA A 19 1.40 9.17 11.92
N GLY A 20 0.41 9.56 12.74
CA GLY A 20 -0.89 8.89 12.82
C GLY A 20 -1.81 9.11 11.62
N ALA A 21 -1.65 10.20 10.86
CA ALA A 21 -2.49 10.50 9.69
C ALA A 21 -2.11 9.61 8.49
N ALA A 22 -0.81 9.37 8.28
CA ALA A 22 -0.32 8.50 7.21
C ALA A 22 -0.80 7.05 7.40
N ALA A 23 -0.61 6.47 8.59
CA ALA A 23 -1.05 5.10 8.89
C ALA A 23 -2.57 4.89 8.79
N ALA A 24 -3.37 5.93 9.06
CA ALA A 24 -4.81 5.89 8.86
C ALA A 24 -5.18 5.85 7.36
N THR A 25 -4.42 6.55 6.53
CA THR A 25 -4.63 6.65 5.09
C THR A 25 -4.25 5.34 4.39
N ASP A 26 -3.10 4.74 4.73
CA ASP A 26 -2.68 3.42 4.20
C ASP A 26 -3.71 2.33 4.50
N ARG A 27 -4.27 2.33 5.71
CA ARG A 27 -5.34 1.41 6.10
C ARG A 27 -6.59 1.59 5.25
N GLN A 28 -7.02 2.83 5.03
CA GLN A 28 -8.20 3.14 4.22
C GLN A 28 -8.00 2.76 2.77
N ALA A 29 -6.81 3.04 2.21
CA ALA A 29 -6.43 2.61 0.87
C ALA A 29 -6.53 1.09 0.73
N MET A 30 -5.93 0.33 1.65
CA MET A 30 -5.96 -1.13 1.62
C MET A 30 -7.40 -1.67 1.70
N GLN A 31 -8.21 -1.14 2.62
CA GLN A 31 -9.62 -1.53 2.73
C GLN A 31 -10.42 -1.22 1.46
N GLY A 32 -10.17 -0.06 0.84
CA GLY A 32 -10.77 0.34 -0.43
C GLY A 32 -10.42 -0.63 -1.56
N TRP A 33 -9.14 -0.97 -1.71
CA TRP A 33 -8.69 -1.94 -2.70
C TRP A 33 -9.29 -3.33 -2.48
N TYR A 34 -9.27 -3.85 -1.27
CA TYR A 34 -9.84 -5.17 -0.98
C TYR A 34 -11.35 -5.20 -1.22
N ARG A 35 -12.07 -4.11 -0.92
CA ARG A 35 -13.50 -3.99 -1.26
C ARG A 35 -13.70 -4.04 -2.78
N LEU A 36 -12.91 -3.28 -3.55
CA LEU A 36 -12.99 -3.29 -5.02
C LEU A 36 -12.72 -4.69 -5.57
N VAL A 37 -11.66 -5.35 -5.12
CA VAL A 37 -11.31 -6.70 -5.59
C VAL A 37 -12.41 -7.70 -5.25
N LEU A 38 -13.01 -7.63 -4.06
CA LEU A 38 -14.15 -8.48 -3.69
C LEU A 38 -15.35 -8.27 -4.63
N GLU A 39 -15.66 -7.03 -5.01
CA GLU A 39 -16.72 -6.74 -5.99
C GLU A 39 -16.36 -7.29 -7.38
N LEU A 40 -15.12 -7.11 -7.85
CA LEU A 40 -14.66 -7.67 -9.12
C LEU A 40 -14.77 -9.20 -9.15
N VAL A 41 -14.32 -9.88 -8.09
CA VAL A 41 -14.44 -11.33 -7.96
C VAL A 41 -15.91 -11.76 -7.97
N ARG A 42 -16.77 -11.06 -7.23
CA ARG A 42 -18.22 -11.35 -7.18
C ARG A 42 -18.87 -11.27 -8.56
N HIS A 43 -18.46 -10.32 -9.38
CA HIS A 43 -19.04 -10.05 -10.69
C HIS A 43 -18.31 -10.75 -11.85
N THR A 44 -17.32 -11.59 -11.56
CA THR A 44 -16.57 -12.33 -12.58
C THR A 44 -16.81 -13.83 -12.44
N PRO A 45 -17.73 -14.45 -13.20
CA PRO A 45 -18.07 -15.87 -13.08
C PRO A 45 -16.88 -16.83 -13.27
N THR A 46 -15.84 -16.41 -14.00
CA THR A 46 -14.62 -17.19 -14.24
C THR A 46 -13.65 -17.19 -13.05
N TYR A 47 -13.87 -16.34 -12.04
CA TYR A 47 -13.10 -16.32 -10.80
C TYR A 47 -13.63 -17.35 -9.80
N SER A 48 -13.31 -18.62 -10.06
CA SER A 48 -13.57 -19.69 -9.10
C SER A 48 -12.84 -19.45 -7.77
N PRO A 49 -13.28 -20.07 -6.65
CA PRO A 49 -12.65 -19.90 -5.35
C PRO A 49 -11.10 -20.04 -5.32
N PRO A 50 -10.47 -21.03 -6.00
CA PRO A 50 -9.01 -21.11 -6.03
C PRO A 50 -8.33 -20.03 -6.90
N VAL A 51 -9.03 -19.50 -7.92
CA VAL A 51 -8.49 -18.40 -8.73
C VAL A 51 -8.52 -17.10 -7.95
N ALA A 52 -9.64 -16.83 -7.26
CA ALA A 52 -9.78 -15.67 -6.41
C ALA A 52 -8.79 -15.67 -5.23
N SER A 53 -8.60 -16.81 -4.55
CA SER A 53 -7.65 -16.91 -3.43
C SER A 53 -6.23 -16.56 -3.87
N ARG A 54 -5.81 -17.02 -5.05
CA ARG A 54 -4.50 -16.68 -5.62
C ARG A 54 -4.36 -15.19 -5.91
N ALA A 55 -5.39 -14.56 -6.48
CA ALA A 55 -5.38 -13.11 -6.73
C ALA A 55 -5.25 -12.33 -5.41
N PHE A 56 -6.02 -12.69 -4.37
CA PHE A 56 -5.93 -12.04 -3.06
C PHE A 56 -4.55 -12.22 -2.40
N ALA A 57 -3.95 -13.40 -2.53
CA ALA A 57 -2.63 -13.68 -1.98
C ALA A 57 -1.57 -12.76 -2.62
N TYR A 58 -1.51 -12.70 -3.95
CA TYR A 58 -0.52 -11.85 -4.63
C TYR A 58 -0.78 -10.34 -4.45
N LEU A 59 -2.04 -9.92 -4.38
CA LEU A 59 -2.40 -8.54 -4.00
C LEU A 59 -1.87 -8.19 -2.60
N GLY A 60 -2.03 -9.09 -1.63
CA GLY A 60 -1.54 -8.92 -0.27
C GLY A 60 -0.02 -8.85 -0.20
N VAL A 61 0.67 -9.77 -0.89
CA VAL A 61 2.15 -9.75 -0.99
C VAL A 61 2.64 -8.45 -1.62
N THR A 62 2.02 -8.02 -2.71
CA THR A 62 2.41 -6.79 -3.42
C THR A 62 2.22 -5.55 -2.54
N GLY A 63 1.07 -5.43 -1.87
CA GLY A 63 0.81 -4.33 -0.95
C GLY A 63 1.76 -4.34 0.27
N TYR A 64 2.07 -5.52 0.80
CA TYR A 64 3.02 -5.67 1.91
C TYR A 64 4.44 -5.26 1.50
N GLU A 65 4.95 -5.75 0.38
CA GLU A 65 6.30 -5.40 -0.10
C GLU A 65 6.42 -3.92 -0.45
N ALA A 66 5.35 -3.31 -0.99
CA ALA A 66 5.30 -1.88 -1.24
C ALA A 66 5.52 -1.06 0.04
N LEU A 67 4.85 -1.43 1.14
CA LEU A 67 5.05 -0.81 2.47
C LEU A 67 6.43 -1.15 3.05
N ALA A 68 6.83 -2.42 3.01
CA ALA A 68 8.10 -2.88 3.57
C ALA A 68 9.33 -2.28 2.88
N SER A 69 9.18 -1.78 1.64
CA SER A 69 10.25 -1.05 0.96
C SER A 69 10.60 0.30 1.61
N GLY A 70 9.68 0.89 2.39
CA GLY A 70 9.84 2.19 3.05
C GLY A 70 9.85 2.14 4.57
N ASP A 71 9.26 1.11 5.18
CA ASP A 71 9.17 0.95 6.63
C ASP A 71 10.24 -0.04 7.16
N PRO A 72 11.26 0.44 7.90
CA PRO A 72 12.31 -0.41 8.46
C PRO A 72 11.82 -1.37 9.57
N ALA A 73 10.59 -1.17 10.09
CA ALA A 73 9.98 -2.10 11.04
C ALA A 73 9.43 -3.36 10.36
N LEU A 74 9.19 -3.30 9.04
CA LEU A 74 8.70 -4.41 8.25
C LEU A 74 9.87 -5.19 7.63
N ARG A 75 9.72 -6.51 7.52
CA ARG A 75 10.73 -7.39 6.93
C ARG A 75 10.18 -7.95 5.63
N SER A 76 10.88 -7.72 4.52
CA SER A 76 10.52 -8.28 3.22
C SER A 76 10.29 -9.78 3.30
N LEU A 77 9.28 -10.24 2.57
CA LEU A 77 8.93 -11.64 2.36
C LEU A 77 9.85 -12.33 1.36
N SER A 78 10.75 -11.61 0.69
CA SER A 78 11.79 -12.23 -0.14
C SER A 78 12.66 -13.15 0.72
N GLY A 79 12.90 -14.36 0.22
CA GLY A 79 13.57 -15.43 0.98
C GLY A 79 12.69 -16.13 2.03
N GLN A 80 11.45 -15.67 2.26
CA GLN A 80 10.46 -16.36 3.09
C GLN A 80 9.41 -17.07 2.22
N LEU A 81 9.01 -16.44 1.12
CA LEU A 81 8.14 -17.03 0.10
C LEU A 81 8.98 -17.72 -0.98
N THR A 82 8.49 -18.87 -1.44
CA THR A 82 9.09 -19.59 -2.57
C THR A 82 9.06 -18.71 -3.82
N ASP A 83 10.20 -18.64 -4.50
CA ASP A 83 10.38 -17.92 -5.78
C ASP A 83 10.05 -16.41 -5.74
N LEU A 84 10.13 -15.77 -4.57
CA LEU A 84 10.07 -14.31 -4.46
C LEU A 84 11.48 -13.71 -4.44
N ASP A 85 11.91 -13.25 -5.61
CA ASP A 85 13.15 -12.51 -5.76
C ASP A 85 13.13 -11.19 -4.97
N PRO A 86 14.29 -10.68 -4.53
CA PRO A 86 14.39 -9.37 -3.90
C PRO A 86 13.84 -8.27 -4.81
N LEU A 87 13.01 -7.39 -4.25
CA LEU A 87 12.44 -6.27 -4.99
C LEU A 87 13.46 -5.14 -5.18
N PRO A 88 13.26 -4.26 -6.17
CA PRO A 88 14.08 -3.07 -6.35
C PRO A 88 14.11 -2.21 -5.07
N ALA A 89 15.31 -1.83 -4.63
CA ALA A 89 15.46 -0.91 -3.51
C ALA A 89 15.09 0.52 -3.91
N ARG A 90 14.57 1.29 -2.96
CA ARG A 90 14.36 2.73 -3.14
C ARG A 90 15.68 3.44 -3.39
N GLU A 91 15.66 4.46 -4.26
CA GLU A 91 16.86 5.21 -4.59
C GLU A 91 17.36 6.03 -3.38
N PRO A 92 18.66 5.95 -3.02
CA PRO A 92 19.19 6.71 -1.91
C PRO A 92 19.03 8.22 -2.12
N GLY A 93 18.50 8.91 -1.11
CA GLY A 93 18.36 10.37 -1.12
C GLY A 93 17.10 10.90 -1.79
N LEU A 94 16.24 10.03 -2.35
CA LEU A 94 14.91 10.42 -2.81
C LEU A 94 13.85 10.21 -1.72
N ALA A 95 12.93 11.15 -1.61
CA ALA A 95 11.74 11.00 -0.80
C ALA A 95 10.64 10.31 -1.63
N TYR A 96 10.09 9.23 -1.10
CA TYR A 96 8.98 8.51 -1.69
C TYR A 96 7.73 8.76 -0.85
N ASP A 97 6.59 8.93 -1.52
CA ASP A 97 5.28 8.93 -0.90
C ASP A 97 4.80 7.47 -0.79
N ASP A 98 4.72 6.95 0.44
CA ASP A 98 4.37 5.55 0.70
C ASP A 98 2.96 5.21 0.22
N GLU A 99 2.02 6.14 0.38
CA GLU A 99 0.65 5.96 -0.11
C GLU A 99 0.67 5.83 -1.64
N ALA A 100 1.36 6.74 -2.33
CA ALA A 100 1.45 6.70 -3.79
C ALA A 100 2.09 5.39 -4.29
N VAL A 101 3.13 4.90 -3.61
CA VAL A 101 3.79 3.61 -3.95
C VAL A 101 2.81 2.45 -3.80
N VAL A 102 2.09 2.37 -2.67
CA VAL A 102 1.10 1.31 -2.41
C VAL A 102 -0.06 1.38 -3.40
N GLN A 103 -0.61 2.57 -3.63
CA GLN A 103 -1.69 2.79 -4.59
C GLN A 103 -1.28 2.35 -6.00
N ALA A 104 -0.08 2.73 -6.46
CA ALA A 104 0.43 2.34 -7.77
C ALA A 104 0.63 0.81 -7.88
N ALA A 105 1.18 0.18 -6.85
CA ALA A 105 1.43 -1.26 -6.82
C ALA A 105 0.11 -2.06 -6.85
N LEU A 106 -0.89 -1.65 -6.06
CA LEU A 106 -2.21 -2.28 -6.02
C LEU A 106 -3.00 -2.02 -7.31
N ALA A 107 -2.99 -0.80 -7.84
CA ALA A 107 -3.61 -0.47 -9.12
C ALA A 107 -3.05 -1.33 -10.26
N ARG A 108 -1.73 -1.48 -10.33
CA ARG A 108 -1.09 -2.34 -11.34
C ARG A 108 -1.49 -3.80 -11.15
N SER A 109 -1.50 -4.30 -9.91
CA SER A 109 -1.87 -5.69 -9.60
C SER A 109 -3.31 -6.00 -9.99
N VAL A 110 -4.25 -5.13 -9.63
CA VAL A 110 -5.67 -5.29 -10.02
C VAL A 110 -5.81 -5.26 -11.54
N ALA A 111 -5.16 -4.31 -12.22
CA ALA A 111 -5.21 -4.25 -13.68
C ALA A 111 -4.69 -5.55 -14.33
N VAL A 112 -3.61 -6.14 -13.81
CA VAL A 112 -3.06 -7.41 -14.33
C VAL A 112 -3.98 -8.59 -14.06
N PHE A 113 -4.46 -8.75 -12.82
CA PHE A 113 -5.28 -9.92 -12.50
C PHE A 113 -6.62 -9.90 -13.23
N PHE A 114 -7.24 -8.73 -13.35
CA PHE A 114 -8.58 -8.58 -13.90
C PHE A 114 -8.59 -8.12 -15.37
N GLU A 115 -7.46 -8.17 -16.09
CA GLU A 115 -7.39 -7.70 -17.49
C GLU A 115 -8.31 -8.47 -18.46
N ASN A 116 -8.59 -9.74 -18.16
CA ASN A 116 -9.36 -10.66 -19.01
C ASN A 116 -10.78 -10.91 -18.50
N THR A 117 -11.29 -10.08 -17.59
CA THR A 117 -12.69 -10.18 -17.16
C THR A 117 -13.57 -9.54 -18.24
N GLY A 118 -14.46 -10.35 -18.83
CA GLY A 118 -15.33 -9.90 -19.91
C GLY A 118 -16.24 -8.73 -19.49
N PRO A 119 -16.76 -7.94 -20.44
CA PRO A 119 -17.71 -6.88 -20.12
C PRO A 119 -18.91 -7.50 -19.41
N THR A 120 -19.22 -6.98 -18.21
CA THR A 120 -20.45 -7.28 -17.49
C THR A 120 -21.67 -6.78 -18.25
#